data_AF-A0A9D6VVW3-F1
#
_entry.id   AF-A0A9D6VVW3-F1
#
_cell.length_a   1.000
_cell.length_b   1.000
_cell.length_c   1.000
_cell.angle_alpha   90.00
_cell.angle_beta   90.00
_cell.angle_gamma   90.00
#
_symmetry.space_group_name_H-M   'P 1'
#
loop_
_entity.id
_entity.type
_entity.pdbx_description
1 polymer ?
#
loop_
_entity_poly.entity_id
_entity_poly.type
_entity_poly.pdbx_seq_one_letter_code
_entity_poly.pdbx_strand_id
1 'polypeptide(L)'
;MNYHHAYHTGHSADIFKHFIIYLLLDRLTKKEKPLSYIETHAAFAYYDLSSALAQSTQAYKTGVELLWQAHPTGKLAEFLSLITKLNQQLGSNTLRFYPGSAWFASQLLRKNDVLQLADLNKEAILDLKHHLPSSFQQHLYHQDGYDMLTHCLPPTPARGLVLIDPPYEQMDEWKKIICACQKAYQRWPHGSYAIWYPIKTREEIKKHKQAFSQLGFKEKLIIEFYPLASDVAQRLNGSGMIILNPPWQFESLLQTELDALLCILKLDEKAKWVKE
;
A
#
# COMPACT_ATOMS: atom_id res chain seq x y z
N MET A 1 -9.59 -18.55 -1.92
CA MET A 1 -8.69 -17.44 -2.31
C MET A 1 -7.51 -18.09 -3.00
N ASN A 2 -7.28 -17.80 -4.28
CA ASN A 2 -6.20 -18.44 -5.06
C ASN A 2 -4.97 -17.53 -5.19
N TYR A 3 -5.14 -16.23 -4.90
CA TYR A 3 -4.09 -15.23 -4.89
C TYR A 3 -3.16 -15.43 -3.70
N HIS A 4 -1.87 -15.52 -4.00
CA HIS A 4 -0.81 -15.56 -3.00
C HIS A 4 0.17 -14.43 -3.28
N HIS A 5 0.21 -13.43 -2.41
CA HIS A 5 0.99 -12.21 -2.63
C HIS A 5 2.49 -12.49 -2.86
N ALA A 6 3.01 -13.61 -2.31
CA ALA A 6 4.38 -14.08 -2.52
C ALA A 6 4.82 -14.19 -4.01
N TYR A 7 3.90 -14.40 -4.96
CA TYR A 7 4.23 -14.42 -6.40
C TYR A 7 4.57 -13.05 -6.98
N HIS A 8 4.16 -11.98 -6.31
CA HIS A 8 4.25 -10.60 -6.81
C HIS A 8 5.07 -9.69 -5.91
N THR A 9 5.48 -10.21 -4.76
CA THR A 9 6.21 -9.48 -3.73
C THR A 9 7.36 -8.66 -4.29
N GLY A 10 7.34 -7.37 -3.95
CA GLY A 10 8.44 -6.46 -4.21
C GLY A 10 8.53 -6.01 -5.67
N HIS A 11 7.53 -6.31 -6.51
CA HIS A 11 7.46 -5.73 -7.85
C HIS A 11 7.20 -4.21 -7.80
N SER A 12 7.27 -3.53 -8.95
CA SER A 12 7.07 -2.08 -9.04
C SER A 12 5.77 -1.56 -8.41
N ALA A 13 4.66 -2.29 -8.52
CA ALA A 13 3.38 -1.89 -7.93
C ALA A 13 3.35 -1.95 -6.38
N ASP A 14 4.18 -2.80 -5.77
CA ASP A 14 4.36 -2.86 -4.31
C ASP A 14 5.22 -1.69 -3.85
N ILE A 15 6.30 -1.40 -4.57
CA ILE A 15 7.15 -0.24 -4.25
C ILE A 15 6.34 1.05 -4.35
N PHE A 16 5.56 1.22 -5.43
CA PHE A 16 4.66 2.36 -5.59
C PHE A 16 3.67 2.48 -4.43
N LYS A 17 2.97 1.38 -4.08
CA LYS A 17 1.99 1.35 -2.99
C LYS A 17 2.64 1.67 -1.64
N HIS A 18 3.67 0.92 -1.26
CA HIS A 18 4.33 1.03 0.03
C HIS A 18 5.05 2.36 0.21
N PHE A 19 5.63 2.92 -0.85
CA PHE A 19 6.25 4.24 -0.78
C PHE A 19 5.21 5.35 -0.55
N ILE A 20 4.04 5.29 -1.20
CA ILE A 20 2.94 6.21 -0.92
C ILE A 20 2.46 6.08 0.53
N ILE A 21 2.28 4.86 1.03
CA ILE A 21 1.88 4.62 2.43
C ILE A 21 2.93 5.19 3.39
N TYR A 22 4.21 4.97 3.11
CA TYR A 22 5.32 5.55 3.87
C TYR A 22 5.23 7.08 3.90
N LEU A 23 5.06 7.75 2.74
CA LEU A 23 4.96 9.20 2.68
C LEU A 23 3.72 9.74 3.43
N LEU A 24 2.59 9.05 3.34
CA LEU A 24 1.36 9.41 4.07
C LEU A 24 1.59 9.33 5.57
N LEU A 25 2.17 8.23 6.06
CA LEU A 25 2.43 8.01 7.47
C LEU A 25 3.53 8.93 8.00
N ASP A 26 4.65 9.10 7.30
CA ASP A 26 5.70 10.08 7.62
C ASP A 26 5.12 11.47 7.83
N ARG A 27 4.16 11.87 6.98
CA ARG A 27 3.51 13.17 7.11
C ARG A 27 2.50 13.23 8.26
N LEU A 28 1.69 12.18 8.42
CA LEU A 28 0.69 12.12 9.48
C LEU A 28 1.34 12.03 10.88
N THR A 29 2.52 11.43 11.04
CA THR A 29 3.17 11.29 12.35
C THR A 29 3.87 12.58 12.81
N LYS A 30 4.06 13.59 11.93
CA LYS A 30 4.60 14.92 12.30
C LYS A 30 3.76 15.68 13.32
N LYS A 31 2.44 15.43 13.36
CA LYS A 31 1.57 16.03 14.38
C LYS A 31 1.65 15.21 15.66
N GLU A 32 1.95 15.84 16.79
CA GLU A 32 2.00 15.21 18.14
C GLU A 32 0.62 14.79 18.69
N LYS A 33 -0.35 14.48 17.82
CA LYS A 33 -1.61 13.85 18.20
C LYS A 33 -1.60 12.41 17.70
N PRO A 34 -2.05 11.45 18.51
CA PRO A 34 -2.07 10.05 18.13
C PRO A 34 -2.97 9.85 16.90
N LEU A 35 -2.70 8.78 16.16
CA LEU A 35 -3.48 8.39 14.98
C LEU A 35 -3.80 6.89 15.00
N SER A 36 -4.80 6.49 14.21
CA SER A 36 -5.11 5.11 13.89
C SER A 36 -4.73 4.79 12.45
N TYR A 37 -3.98 3.70 12.26
CA TYR A 37 -3.80 3.07 10.97
C TYR A 37 -4.69 1.83 10.89
N ILE A 38 -5.51 1.76 9.86
CA ILE A 38 -6.46 0.66 9.63
C ILE A 38 -6.15 0.04 8.26
N GLU A 39 -6.01 -1.27 8.18
CA GLU A 39 -5.74 -1.97 6.94
C GLU A 39 -6.69 -3.15 6.77
N THR A 40 -7.39 -3.16 5.63
CA THR A 40 -8.45 -4.14 5.35
C THR A 40 -7.93 -5.48 4.85
N HIS A 41 -6.73 -5.50 4.27
CA HIS A 41 -6.12 -6.66 3.62
C HIS A 41 -4.63 -6.69 3.97
N ALA A 42 -4.30 -7.02 5.22
CA ALA A 42 -2.97 -6.78 5.78
C ALA A 42 -1.89 -7.77 5.33
N ALA A 43 -2.30 -8.97 4.91
CA ALA A 43 -1.42 -10.06 4.49
C ALA A 43 -0.29 -10.35 5.50
N PHE A 44 0.83 -10.94 5.04
CA PHE A 44 1.96 -11.28 5.89
C PHE A 44 2.84 -10.05 6.20
N ALA A 45 3.55 -10.08 7.34
CA ALA A 45 4.42 -9.00 7.77
C ALA A 45 5.57 -8.76 6.78
N TYR A 46 6.15 -9.83 6.23
CA TYR A 46 7.18 -9.77 5.20
C TYR A 46 7.22 -11.09 4.42
N TYR A 47 8.01 -11.10 3.34
CA TYR A 47 8.11 -12.21 2.41
C TYR A 47 9.59 -12.52 2.12
N ASP A 48 9.95 -13.81 2.13
CA ASP A 48 11.28 -14.29 1.72
C ASP A 48 11.37 -14.39 0.19
N LEU A 49 12.17 -13.52 -0.42
CA LEU A 49 12.42 -13.48 -1.86
C LEU A 49 13.20 -14.70 -2.36
N SER A 50 13.84 -15.48 -1.47
CA SER A 50 14.48 -16.75 -1.82
C SER A 50 13.50 -17.94 -1.83
N SER A 51 12.25 -17.74 -1.39
CA SER A 51 11.24 -18.80 -1.41
C SER A 51 10.95 -19.29 -2.85
N ALA A 52 10.53 -20.55 -2.98
CA ALA A 52 10.21 -21.15 -4.28
C ALA A 52 9.13 -20.35 -5.03
N LEU A 53 8.13 -19.80 -4.32
CA LEU A 53 7.08 -18.97 -4.90
C LEU A 53 7.65 -17.67 -5.49
N ALA A 54 8.44 -16.93 -4.71
CA ALA A 54 9.06 -15.68 -5.19
C ALA A 54 10.04 -15.94 -6.35
N GLN A 55 10.77 -17.06 -6.30
CA GLN A 55 11.71 -17.43 -7.36
C GLN A 55 11.04 -17.92 -8.65
N SER A 56 9.80 -18.41 -8.59
CA SER A 56 9.07 -18.84 -9.80
C SER A 56 8.73 -17.69 -10.75
N THR A 57 8.55 -16.47 -10.23
CA THR A 57 8.22 -15.27 -11.01
C THR A 57 9.35 -14.24 -11.03
N GLN A 58 10.16 -14.19 -9.97
CA GLN A 58 11.21 -13.19 -9.74
C GLN A 58 10.70 -11.75 -9.89
N ALA A 59 9.44 -11.50 -9.51
CA ALA A 59 8.78 -10.21 -9.72
C ALA A 59 9.55 -9.03 -9.08
N TYR A 60 10.20 -9.29 -7.94
CA TYR A 60 11.04 -8.34 -7.20
C TYR A 60 12.18 -7.71 -8.02
N LYS A 61 12.65 -8.38 -9.08
CA LYS A 61 13.71 -7.88 -9.97
C LYS A 61 13.33 -6.61 -10.72
N THR A 62 12.02 -6.40 -10.92
CA THR A 62 11.47 -5.21 -11.59
C THR A 62 10.98 -4.14 -10.61
N GLY A 63 11.30 -4.30 -9.33
CA GLY A 63 10.88 -3.40 -8.26
C GLY A 63 11.98 -3.18 -7.23
N VAL A 64 11.90 -3.88 -6.10
CA VAL A 64 12.81 -3.67 -4.97
C VAL A 64 14.27 -3.91 -5.31
N GLU A 65 14.61 -4.82 -6.23
CA GLU A 65 16.01 -5.02 -6.63
C GLU A 65 16.59 -3.77 -7.32
N LEU A 66 15.83 -3.13 -8.19
CA LEU A 66 16.22 -1.87 -8.83
C LEU A 66 16.40 -0.77 -7.79
N LEU A 67 15.46 -0.65 -6.84
CA LEU A 67 15.54 0.33 -5.75
C LEU A 67 16.77 0.08 -4.85
N TRP A 68 17.05 -1.18 -4.54
CA TRP A 68 18.18 -1.58 -3.70
C TRP A 68 19.53 -1.22 -4.30
N GLN A 69 19.65 -1.29 -5.64
CA GLN A 69 20.87 -0.97 -6.38
C GLN A 69 21.02 0.53 -6.71
N ALA A 70 19.91 1.29 -6.69
CA ALA A 70 19.90 2.67 -7.17
C ALA A 70 20.56 3.68 -6.20
N HIS A 71 20.81 3.31 -4.95
CA HIS A 71 21.34 4.21 -3.90
C HIS A 71 20.63 5.59 -3.89
N PRO A 72 19.29 5.62 -3.73
CA PRO A 72 18.54 6.86 -3.78
C PRO A 72 18.91 7.80 -2.63
N THR A 73 18.51 9.07 -2.76
CA THR A 73 18.62 10.09 -1.71
C THR A 73 17.24 10.49 -1.19
N GLY A 74 17.18 11.31 -0.14
CA GLY A 74 15.93 11.85 0.38
C GLY A 74 14.96 10.78 0.92
N LYS A 75 13.66 10.95 0.67
CA LYS A 75 12.62 10.07 1.21
C LYS A 75 12.68 8.65 0.66
N LEU A 76 13.13 8.46 -0.57
CA LEU A 76 13.40 7.12 -1.11
C LEU A 76 14.55 6.40 -0.37
N ALA A 77 15.58 7.14 0.06
CA ALA A 77 16.65 6.58 0.89
C ALA A 77 16.14 6.16 2.26
N GLU A 78 15.32 7.01 2.89
CA GLU A 78 14.66 6.70 4.16
C GLU A 78 13.75 5.47 4.04
N PHE A 79 12.96 5.37 2.97
CA PHE A 79 12.14 4.20 2.67
C PHE A 79 12.97 2.93 2.45
N LEU A 80 14.03 3.00 1.64
CA LEU A 80 14.96 1.88 1.42
C LEU A 80 15.63 1.45 2.73
N SER A 81 15.95 2.39 3.62
CA SER A 81 16.58 2.09 4.91
C SER A 81 15.70 1.18 5.79
N LEU A 82 14.37 1.28 5.68
CA LEU A 82 13.44 0.38 6.38
C LEU A 82 13.51 -1.05 5.82
N ILE A 83 13.65 -1.20 4.51
CA ILE A 83 13.85 -2.52 3.87
C ILE A 83 15.19 -3.11 4.30
N THR A 84 16.26 -2.30 4.32
CA THR A 84 17.58 -2.72 4.80
C THR A 84 17.54 -3.13 6.26
N LYS A 85 16.84 -2.36 7.11
CA LYS A 85 16.66 -2.66 8.53
C LYS A 85 15.99 -4.02 8.74
N LEU A 86 14.92 -4.33 8.00
CA LEU A 86 14.27 -5.65 8.08
C LEU A 86 15.27 -6.76 7.75
N ASN A 87 16.02 -6.62 6.65
CA ASN A 87 16.98 -7.64 6.22
C ASN A 87 18.04 -7.89 7.30
N GLN A 88 18.60 -6.83 7.88
CA GLN A 88 19.58 -6.94 8.97
C GLN A 88 18.98 -7.59 10.23
N GLN A 89 17.75 -7.21 10.61
CA GLN A 89 17.05 -7.81 11.76
C GLN A 89 16.82 -9.32 11.58
N LEU A 90 16.63 -9.77 10.34
CA LEU A 90 16.47 -11.18 9.98
C LEU A 90 17.81 -11.86 9.60
N GLY A 91 18.94 -11.22 9.91
CA GLY A 91 20.28 -11.80 9.75
C GLY A 91 20.82 -11.81 8.32
N SER A 92 20.27 -10.98 7.43
CA SER A 92 20.70 -10.84 6.04
C SER A 92 21.38 -9.49 5.79
N ASN A 93 22.58 -9.52 5.20
CA ASN A 93 23.29 -8.32 4.72
C ASN A 93 22.98 -7.99 3.25
N THR A 94 22.17 -8.82 2.59
CA THR A 94 21.72 -8.64 1.21
C THR A 94 20.20 -8.59 1.16
N LEU A 95 19.65 -8.18 0.02
CA LEU A 95 18.21 -8.20 -0.23
C LEU A 95 17.71 -9.66 -0.25
N ARG A 96 17.02 -10.07 0.81
CA ARG A 96 16.37 -11.38 0.93
C ARG A 96 14.90 -11.24 1.34
N PHE A 97 14.57 -10.32 2.22
CA PHE A 97 13.23 -10.13 2.73
C PHE A 97 12.63 -8.82 2.24
N TYR A 98 11.36 -8.84 1.87
CA TYR A 98 10.59 -7.64 1.52
C TYR A 98 9.43 -7.45 2.51
N PRO A 99 9.34 -6.29 3.19
CA PRO A 99 8.25 -6.00 4.11
C PRO A 99 6.90 -5.78 3.42
N GLY A 100 5.83 -6.21 4.07
CA GLY A 100 4.45 -5.82 3.74
C GLY A 100 4.09 -4.44 4.29
N SER A 101 2.95 -3.90 3.85
CA SER A 101 2.36 -2.61 4.27
C SER A 101 2.21 -2.50 5.78
N ALA A 102 1.68 -3.53 6.44
CA ALA A 102 1.51 -3.57 7.89
C ALA A 102 2.85 -3.42 8.64
N TRP A 103 3.92 -4.03 8.12
CA TRP A 103 5.26 -3.89 8.70
C TRP A 103 5.79 -2.47 8.51
N PHE A 104 5.69 -1.89 7.32
CA PHE A 104 6.05 -0.48 7.10
C PHE A 104 5.31 0.46 8.05
N ALA A 105 3.99 0.28 8.19
CA ALA A 105 3.19 1.06 9.11
C ALA A 105 3.72 0.93 10.54
N SER A 106 4.00 -0.29 10.99
CA SER A 106 4.52 -0.55 12.35
C SER A 106 5.85 0.16 12.67
N GLN A 107 6.68 0.44 11.66
CA GLN A 107 7.95 1.14 11.85
C GLN A 107 7.78 2.67 11.97
N LEU A 108 6.66 3.21 11.47
CA LEU A 108 6.38 4.65 11.46
C LEU A 108 5.45 5.08 12.60
N LEU A 109 4.60 4.16 13.08
CA LEU A 109 3.71 4.42 14.21
C LEU A 109 4.48 4.61 15.52
N ARG A 110 3.94 5.47 16.37
CA ARG A 110 4.49 5.79 17.69
C ARG A 110 3.73 5.00 18.76
N LYS A 111 4.29 4.97 19.97
CA LYS A 111 3.73 4.26 21.13
C LYS A 111 2.24 4.51 21.40
N ASN A 112 1.77 5.73 21.16
CA ASN A 112 0.39 6.15 21.44
C ASN A 112 -0.54 6.05 20.21
N ASP A 113 -0.02 5.62 19.06
CA ASP A 113 -0.84 5.36 17.87
C ASP A 113 -1.48 3.96 17.97
N VAL A 114 -2.49 3.70 17.13
CA VAL A 114 -3.25 2.44 17.13
C VAL A 114 -3.17 1.80 15.76
N LEU A 115 -2.85 0.51 15.71
CA LEU A 115 -2.83 -0.30 14.49
C LEU A 115 -4.02 -1.27 14.51
N GLN A 116 -4.80 -1.31 13.43
CA GLN A 116 -5.93 -2.23 13.26
C GLN A 116 -5.79 -2.94 11.92
N LEU A 117 -5.59 -4.24 11.93
CA LEU A 117 -5.32 -5.04 10.73
C LEU A 117 -6.38 -6.14 10.60
N ALA A 118 -6.94 -6.30 9.41
CA ALA A 118 -7.77 -7.44 9.06
C ALA A 118 -7.17 -8.24 7.91
N ASP A 119 -7.39 -9.55 7.95
CA ASP A 119 -7.15 -10.45 6.83
C ASP A 119 -8.04 -11.70 6.96
N LEU A 120 -8.45 -12.27 5.83
CA LEU A 120 -9.19 -13.53 5.77
C LEU A 120 -8.26 -14.75 5.91
N ASN A 121 -6.95 -14.57 5.75
CA ASN A 121 -5.96 -15.60 5.98
C ASN A 121 -5.54 -15.63 7.45
N LYS A 122 -5.97 -16.68 8.17
CA LYS A 122 -5.59 -16.91 9.57
C LYS A 122 -4.08 -16.99 9.79
N GLU A 123 -3.33 -17.57 8.86
CA GLU A 123 -1.86 -17.69 8.97
C GLU A 123 -1.20 -16.32 8.89
N ALA A 124 -1.68 -15.44 8.02
CA ALA A 124 -1.22 -14.05 7.95
C ALA A 124 -1.46 -13.30 9.27
N ILE A 125 -2.62 -13.47 9.90
CA ILE A 125 -2.90 -12.87 11.21
C ILE A 125 -1.95 -13.38 12.31
N LEU A 126 -1.62 -14.67 12.31
CA LEU A 126 -0.67 -15.25 13.25
C LEU A 126 0.76 -14.76 12.98
N ASP A 127 1.15 -14.64 11.71
CA ASP A 127 2.43 -14.09 11.27
C ASP A 127 2.59 -12.62 11.73
N LEU A 128 1.59 -11.78 11.45
CA LEU A 128 1.56 -10.39 11.90
C LEU A 128 1.68 -10.29 13.43
N LYS A 129 0.97 -11.14 14.18
CA LYS A 129 1.06 -11.16 15.65
C LYS A 129 2.47 -11.52 16.14
N HIS A 130 3.18 -12.37 15.42
CA HIS A 130 4.51 -12.84 15.80
C HIS A 130 5.62 -11.84 15.43
N HIS A 131 5.47 -11.15 14.29
CA HIS A 131 6.55 -10.35 13.70
C HIS A 131 6.40 -8.84 13.85
N LEU A 132 5.21 -8.34 14.18
CA LEU A 132 5.03 -6.91 14.43
C LEU A 132 5.48 -6.52 15.86
N PRO A 133 6.06 -5.32 16.04
CA PRO A 133 6.53 -4.85 17.34
C PRO A 133 5.37 -4.61 18.30
N SER A 134 5.41 -5.14 19.51
CA SER A 134 4.34 -4.96 20.51
C SER A 134 4.40 -3.64 21.29
N SER A 135 5.03 -2.60 20.74
CA SER A 135 5.32 -1.33 21.45
C SER A 135 4.16 -0.32 21.42
N PHE A 136 3.09 -0.60 20.69
CA PHE A 136 1.88 0.23 20.56
C PHE A 136 0.64 -0.66 20.54
N GLN A 137 -0.55 -0.03 20.60
CA GLN A 137 -1.81 -0.78 20.62
C GLN A 137 -2.11 -1.39 19.25
N GLN A 138 -2.36 -2.69 19.22
CA GLN A 138 -2.65 -3.44 18.00
C GLN A 138 -3.92 -4.26 18.15
N HIS A 139 -4.76 -4.24 17.11
CA HIS A 139 -5.92 -5.11 16.99
C HIS A 139 -5.80 -5.89 15.68
N LEU A 140 -5.79 -7.22 15.79
CA LEU A 140 -5.65 -8.12 14.65
C LEU A 140 -6.93 -8.92 14.49
N TYR A 141 -7.57 -8.83 13.33
CA TYR A 141 -8.87 -9.42 13.06
C TYR A 141 -8.77 -10.47 11.95
N HIS A 142 -9.12 -11.71 12.27
CA HIS A 142 -9.34 -12.73 11.25
C HIS A 142 -10.79 -12.64 10.74
N GLN A 143 -11.05 -11.72 9.83
CA GLN A 143 -12.37 -11.43 9.27
C GLN A 143 -12.26 -10.67 7.94
N ASP A 144 -13.40 -10.46 7.28
CA ASP A 144 -13.47 -9.60 6.10
C ASP A 144 -13.13 -8.13 6.46
N GLY A 145 -12.17 -7.56 5.73
CA GLY A 145 -11.68 -6.20 5.99
C GLY A 145 -12.70 -5.10 5.73
N TYR A 146 -13.62 -5.29 4.78
CA TYR A 146 -14.70 -4.33 4.53
C TYR A 146 -15.71 -4.34 5.67
N ASP A 147 -16.02 -5.51 6.23
CA ASP A 147 -16.87 -5.64 7.40
C ASP A 147 -16.20 -5.00 8.63
N MET A 148 -14.89 -5.17 8.81
CA MET A 148 -14.12 -4.50 9.87
C MET A 148 -14.31 -2.97 9.85
N LEU A 149 -14.29 -2.34 8.68
CA LEU A 149 -14.49 -0.88 8.56
C LEU A 149 -15.83 -0.41 9.14
N THR A 150 -16.86 -1.26 9.14
CA THR A 150 -18.17 -0.89 9.68
C THR A 150 -18.19 -0.76 11.20
N HIS A 151 -17.26 -1.42 11.89
CA HIS A 151 -17.14 -1.46 13.35
C HIS A 151 -15.98 -0.61 13.88
N CYS A 152 -14.90 -0.45 13.10
CA CYS A 152 -13.71 0.29 13.50
C CYS A 152 -13.77 1.79 13.20
N LEU A 153 -14.79 2.26 12.47
CA LEU A 153 -14.95 3.67 12.07
C LEU A 153 -16.13 4.37 12.77
N PRO A 154 -15.94 5.62 13.27
CA PRO A 154 -14.68 6.33 13.35
C PRO A 154 -13.74 5.67 14.39
N PRO A 155 -12.42 5.67 14.17
CA PRO A 155 -11.50 5.06 15.11
C PRO A 155 -11.30 5.93 16.34
N THR A 156 -10.69 5.34 17.37
CA THR A 156 -10.15 6.08 18.51
C THR A 156 -8.64 5.87 18.55
N PRO A 157 -7.82 6.92 18.33
CA PRO A 157 -8.19 8.30 18.03
C PRO A 157 -8.81 8.50 16.63
N ALA A 158 -9.72 9.46 16.48
CA ALA A 158 -10.41 9.77 15.22
C ALA A 158 -9.55 10.59 14.24
N ARG A 159 -8.31 10.17 14.04
CA ARG A 159 -7.30 10.73 13.14
C ARG A 159 -6.50 9.58 12.54
N GLY A 160 -6.19 9.60 11.25
CA GLY A 160 -5.26 8.64 10.68
C GLY A 160 -5.61 8.19 9.27
N LEU A 161 -5.19 6.97 8.93
CA LEU A 161 -5.17 6.44 7.57
C LEU A 161 -5.87 5.08 7.52
N VAL A 162 -6.74 4.91 6.52
CA VAL A 162 -7.28 3.60 6.14
C VAL A 162 -6.64 3.16 4.82
N LEU A 163 -6.06 1.96 4.78
CA LEU A 163 -5.58 1.30 3.57
C LEU A 163 -6.57 0.23 3.10
N ILE A 164 -6.95 0.32 1.82
CA ILE A 164 -7.78 -0.66 1.12
C ILE A 164 -6.98 -1.22 -0.05
N ASP A 165 -6.51 -2.46 0.10
CA ASP A 165 -5.61 -3.14 -0.84
C ASP A 165 -6.07 -4.59 -1.14
N PRO A 166 -7.25 -4.76 -1.76
CA PRO A 166 -7.77 -6.10 -2.05
C PRO A 166 -7.00 -6.77 -3.19
N PRO A 167 -7.13 -8.09 -3.36
CA PRO A 167 -6.42 -8.83 -4.41
C PRO A 167 -7.05 -8.69 -5.82
N TYR A 168 -8.26 -8.14 -5.95
CA TYR A 168 -9.00 -8.03 -7.22
C TYR A 168 -9.22 -9.37 -7.94
N GLU A 169 -9.55 -10.41 -7.18
CA GLU A 169 -9.90 -11.74 -7.72
C GLU A 169 -11.37 -11.81 -8.14
N GLN A 170 -12.27 -11.10 -7.45
CA GLN A 170 -13.70 -11.22 -7.66
C GLN A 170 -14.18 -10.29 -8.77
N MET A 171 -15.12 -10.76 -9.60
CA MET A 171 -15.69 -9.95 -10.69
C MET A 171 -16.39 -8.67 -10.18
N ASP A 172 -16.92 -8.72 -8.96
CA ASP A 172 -17.63 -7.62 -8.31
C ASP A 172 -16.77 -6.84 -7.30
N GLU A 173 -15.45 -7.08 -7.24
CA GLU A 173 -14.55 -6.46 -6.26
C GLU A 173 -14.66 -4.92 -6.27
N TRP A 174 -14.66 -4.31 -7.45
CA TRP A 174 -14.82 -2.86 -7.60
C TRP A 174 -16.12 -2.33 -6.98
N LYS A 175 -17.22 -3.08 -7.09
CA LYS A 175 -18.49 -2.69 -6.48
C LYS A 175 -18.41 -2.76 -4.96
N LYS A 176 -17.75 -3.79 -4.42
CA LYS A 176 -17.51 -3.95 -2.98
C LYS A 176 -16.65 -2.82 -2.43
N ILE A 177 -15.55 -2.49 -3.11
CA ILE A 177 -14.66 -1.38 -2.75
C ILE A 177 -15.43 -0.06 -2.73
N ILE A 178 -16.17 0.26 -3.79
CA ILE A 178 -16.96 1.50 -3.86
C ILE A 178 -17.96 1.58 -2.70
N CYS A 179 -18.70 0.50 -2.44
CA CYS A 179 -19.66 0.43 -1.34
C CYS A 179 -18.98 0.60 0.04
N ALA A 180 -17.85 -0.07 0.26
CA ALA A 180 -17.06 0.04 1.47
C ALA A 180 -16.53 1.47 1.67
N CYS A 181 -15.97 2.10 0.64
CA CYS A 181 -15.49 3.48 0.68
C CYS A 181 -16.61 4.48 0.99
N GLN A 182 -17.80 4.32 0.38
CA GLN A 182 -18.95 5.19 0.69
C GLN A 182 -19.38 5.06 2.16
N LYS A 183 -19.54 3.84 2.65
CA LYS A 183 -19.93 3.58 4.05
C LYS A 183 -18.87 4.06 5.05
N ALA A 184 -17.59 3.87 4.73
CA ALA A 184 -16.47 4.32 5.55
C ALA A 184 -16.42 5.85 5.62
N TYR A 185 -16.51 6.52 4.47
CA TYR A 185 -16.50 7.97 4.38
C TYR A 185 -17.72 8.62 5.06
N GLN A 186 -18.90 7.99 4.97
CA GLN A 186 -20.09 8.47 5.70
C GLN A 186 -19.89 8.41 7.22
N ARG A 187 -19.24 7.37 7.74
CA ARG A 187 -18.95 7.23 9.18
C ARG A 187 -17.83 8.15 9.65
N TRP A 188 -16.79 8.33 8.83
CA TRP A 188 -15.63 9.14 9.17
C TRP A 188 -15.17 10.02 8.00
N PRO A 189 -15.89 11.13 7.70
CA PRO A 189 -15.65 11.95 6.52
C PRO A 189 -14.30 12.67 6.50
N HIS A 190 -13.63 12.77 7.65
CA HIS A 190 -12.37 13.48 7.83
C HIS A 190 -11.14 12.55 7.91
N GLY A 191 -11.35 11.22 7.83
CA GLY A 191 -10.24 10.27 7.74
C GLY A 191 -9.52 10.37 6.40
N SER A 192 -8.23 10.05 6.37
CA SER A 192 -7.52 9.83 5.10
C SER A 192 -7.70 8.38 4.68
N TYR A 193 -7.97 8.15 3.39
CA TYR A 193 -8.15 6.81 2.83
C TYR A 193 -7.21 6.64 1.64
N ALA A 194 -6.50 5.52 1.57
CA ALA A 194 -5.69 5.12 0.43
C ALA A 194 -6.24 3.81 -0.13
N ILE A 195 -6.61 3.81 -1.40
CA ILE A 195 -7.20 2.67 -2.10
C ILE A 195 -6.28 2.30 -3.26
N TRP A 196 -5.60 1.17 -3.15
CA TRP A 196 -4.74 0.66 -4.20
C TRP A 196 -5.56 -0.11 -5.24
N TYR A 197 -5.19 -0.03 -6.51
CA TYR A 197 -5.79 -0.83 -7.58
C TYR A 197 -4.77 -1.24 -8.67
N PRO A 198 -4.92 -2.44 -9.26
CA PRO A 198 -4.11 -2.89 -10.38
C PRO A 198 -4.65 -2.32 -11.71
N ILE A 199 -3.77 -2.07 -12.67
CA ILE A 199 -4.14 -1.66 -14.03
C ILE A 199 -3.85 -2.82 -14.99
N LYS A 200 -4.85 -3.68 -15.20
CA LYS A 200 -4.79 -4.76 -16.21
C LYS A 200 -5.00 -4.20 -17.61
N THR A 201 -5.98 -3.32 -17.78
CA THR A 201 -6.19 -2.53 -19.01
C THR A 201 -6.60 -1.11 -18.65
N ARG A 202 -6.16 -0.11 -19.43
CA ARG A 202 -6.53 1.30 -19.17
C ARG A 202 -8.02 1.56 -19.38
N GLU A 203 -8.67 0.83 -20.28
CA GLU A 203 -10.10 1.01 -20.58
C GLU A 203 -10.99 0.57 -19.41
N GLU A 204 -10.70 -0.59 -18.81
CA GLU A 204 -11.43 -1.11 -17.64
C GLU A 204 -11.34 -0.13 -16.47
N ILE A 205 -10.12 0.33 -16.16
CA ILE A 205 -9.88 1.25 -15.06
C ILE A 205 -10.55 2.61 -15.29
N LYS A 206 -10.61 3.11 -16.52
CA LYS A 206 -11.34 4.36 -16.83
C LYS A 206 -12.81 4.29 -16.40
N LYS A 207 -13.49 3.16 -16.63
CA LYS A 207 -14.91 2.97 -16.23
C LYS A 207 -15.05 2.97 -14.71
N HIS A 208 -14.16 2.29 -13.99
CA HIS A 208 -14.18 2.25 -12.53
C HIS A 208 -13.84 3.61 -11.89
N LYS A 209 -12.84 4.31 -12.41
CA LYS A 209 -12.50 5.68 -11.98
C LYS A 209 -13.65 6.65 -12.21
N GLN A 210 -14.37 6.55 -13.33
CA GLN A 210 -15.56 7.37 -13.57
C GLN A 210 -16.64 7.13 -12.52
N ALA A 211 -16.98 5.86 -12.23
CA ALA A 211 -17.92 5.52 -11.16
C ALA A 211 -17.46 6.03 -9.79
N PHE A 212 -16.17 5.90 -9.48
CA PHE A 212 -15.60 6.43 -8.24
C PHE A 212 -15.61 7.96 -8.20
N SER A 213 -15.40 8.63 -9.34
CA SER A 213 -15.35 10.10 -9.41
C SER A 213 -16.71 10.76 -9.16
N GLN A 214 -17.80 10.04 -9.43
CA GLN A 214 -19.18 10.46 -9.17
C GLN A 214 -19.56 10.40 -7.69
N LEU A 215 -18.69 9.81 -6.85
CA LEU A 215 -18.87 9.81 -5.41
C LEU A 215 -18.58 11.20 -4.84
N GLY A 216 -19.44 11.66 -3.94
CA GLY A 216 -19.39 13.01 -3.32
C GLY A 216 -18.24 13.23 -2.34
N PHE A 217 -17.06 12.67 -2.60
CA PHE A 217 -15.84 12.91 -1.82
C PHE A 217 -15.32 14.31 -2.11
N LYS A 218 -15.08 15.09 -1.05
CA LYS A 218 -14.68 16.51 -1.17
C LYS A 218 -13.29 16.68 -1.76
N GLU A 219 -12.32 15.97 -1.19
CA GLU A 219 -10.92 16.01 -1.60
C GLU A 219 -10.47 14.61 -2.00
N LYS A 220 -9.95 14.49 -3.22
CA LYS A 220 -9.41 13.25 -3.77
C LYS A 220 -8.21 13.53 -4.65
N LEU A 221 -7.26 12.60 -4.64
CA LEU A 221 -6.09 12.59 -5.49
C LEU A 221 -5.98 11.19 -6.10
N ILE A 222 -5.94 11.10 -7.43
CA ILE A 222 -5.75 9.83 -8.12
C ILE A 222 -4.38 9.84 -8.77
N ILE A 223 -3.59 8.81 -8.49
CA ILE A 223 -2.26 8.64 -9.06
C ILE A 223 -2.18 7.26 -9.69
N GLU A 224 -1.58 7.17 -10.87
CA GLU A 224 -1.26 5.91 -11.52
C GLU A 224 0.22 5.88 -11.91
N PHE A 225 0.83 4.71 -11.76
CA PHE A 225 2.21 4.45 -12.11
C PHE A 225 2.29 3.35 -13.16
N TYR A 226 2.96 3.66 -14.26
CA TYR A 226 3.14 2.80 -15.43
C TYR A 226 4.64 2.58 -15.65
N PRO A 227 5.20 1.44 -15.19
CA PRO A 227 6.62 1.12 -15.41
C PRO A 227 6.93 0.81 -16.88
N LEU A 228 5.91 0.56 -17.71
CA LEU A 228 5.99 0.22 -19.14
C LEU A 228 4.98 1.03 -19.97
N ALA A 229 5.31 1.28 -21.23
CA ALA A 229 4.56 2.10 -22.17
C ALA A 229 3.22 1.49 -22.60
N SER A 230 3.27 0.21 -22.98
CA SER A 230 2.24 -0.45 -23.76
C SER A 230 1.39 -1.35 -22.88
N ASP A 231 0.08 -1.32 -23.10
CA ASP A 231 -0.80 -2.31 -22.51
C ASP A 231 -0.58 -3.64 -23.23
N VAL A 232 -0.17 -4.66 -22.48
CA VAL A 232 -0.14 -6.04 -22.97
C VAL A 232 -1.24 -6.80 -22.25
N ALA A 233 -2.09 -7.47 -23.01
CA ALA A 233 -3.12 -8.34 -22.44
C ALA A 233 -2.45 -9.45 -21.61
N GLN A 234 -3.05 -9.82 -20.48
CA GLN A 234 -2.58 -10.86 -19.55
C GLN A 234 -1.43 -10.47 -18.58
N ARG A 235 -0.96 -9.22 -18.57
CA ARG A 235 -0.03 -8.73 -17.53
C ARG A 235 -0.60 -7.55 -16.74
N LEU A 236 0.01 -7.26 -15.60
CA LEU A 236 -0.18 -6.00 -14.89
C LEU A 236 0.58 -4.89 -15.64
N ASN A 237 -0.14 -3.91 -16.19
CA ASN A 237 0.44 -2.82 -16.98
C ASN A 237 0.82 -1.60 -16.12
N GLY A 238 0.30 -1.54 -14.90
CA GLY A 238 0.60 -0.52 -13.92
C GLY A 238 -0.23 -0.73 -12.65
N SER A 239 -0.16 0.22 -11.73
CA SER A 239 -1.03 0.28 -10.57
C SER A 239 -1.39 1.71 -10.25
N GLY A 240 -2.45 1.92 -9.50
CA GLY A 240 -2.85 3.24 -9.04
C GLY A 240 -3.23 3.26 -7.58
N MET A 241 -3.31 4.48 -7.05
CA MET A 241 -3.76 4.79 -5.72
C MET A 241 -4.78 5.92 -5.79
N ILE A 242 -5.95 5.71 -5.21
CA ILE A 242 -6.90 6.78 -4.92
C ILE A 242 -6.72 7.20 -3.47
N ILE A 243 -6.50 8.49 -3.23
CA ILE A 243 -6.29 9.04 -1.89
C ILE A 243 -7.41 10.03 -1.60
N LEU A 244 -8.24 9.72 -0.61
CA LEU A 244 -9.28 10.62 -0.11
C LEU A 244 -8.76 11.42 1.07
N ASN A 245 -9.10 12.71 1.11
CA ASN A 245 -8.61 13.66 2.11
C ASN A 245 -7.09 13.55 2.33
N PRO A 246 -6.26 13.74 1.28
CA PRO A 246 -4.81 13.70 1.42
C PRO A 246 -4.34 14.76 2.43
N PRO A 247 -3.29 14.50 3.24
CA PRO A 247 -2.76 15.51 4.15
C PRO A 247 -2.34 16.79 3.42
N TRP A 248 -2.41 17.94 4.09
CA TRP A 248 -2.01 19.24 3.52
C TRP A 248 -0.62 19.20 2.86
N GLN A 249 -0.44 19.72 1.64
CA GLN A 249 0.75 19.62 0.76
C GLN A 249 1.25 18.20 0.42
N PHE A 250 0.48 17.15 0.71
CA PHE A 250 0.88 15.80 0.34
C PHE A 250 1.06 15.65 -1.18
N GLU A 251 0.19 16.28 -1.97
CA GLU A 251 0.27 16.23 -3.43
C GLU A 251 1.60 16.79 -3.98
N SER A 252 2.05 17.95 -3.50
CA SER A 252 3.31 18.55 -3.96
C SER A 252 4.53 17.70 -3.57
N LEU A 253 4.53 17.14 -2.36
CA LEU A 253 5.56 16.17 -1.95
C LEU A 253 5.54 14.95 -2.89
N LEU A 254 4.35 14.40 -3.13
CA LEU A 254 4.19 13.18 -3.90
C LEU A 254 4.69 13.32 -5.34
N GLN A 255 4.45 14.45 -6.01
CA GLN A 255 4.95 14.65 -7.38
C GLN A 255 6.47 14.54 -7.47
N THR A 256 7.20 15.26 -6.61
CA THR A 256 8.67 15.20 -6.54
C THR A 256 9.17 13.79 -6.28
N GLU A 257 8.53 13.09 -5.33
CA GLU A 257 8.94 11.75 -4.93
C GLU A 257 8.59 10.68 -5.99
N LEU A 258 7.52 10.88 -6.77
CA LEU A 258 7.17 9.98 -7.88
C LEU A 258 8.06 10.19 -9.12
N ASP A 259 8.54 11.40 -9.37
CA ASP A 259 9.56 11.65 -10.40
C ASP A 259 10.86 10.91 -10.08
N ALA A 260 11.28 10.97 -8.81
CA ALA A 260 12.45 10.22 -8.34
C ALA A 260 12.22 8.70 -8.42
N LEU A 261 11.04 8.22 -8.02
CA LEU A 261 10.70 6.80 -8.10
C LEU A 261 10.67 6.30 -9.55
N LEU A 262 10.12 7.09 -10.47
CA LEU A 262 10.05 6.75 -11.89
C LEU A 262 11.44 6.59 -12.51
N CYS A 263 12.39 7.45 -12.15
CA CYS A 263 13.78 7.32 -12.62
C CYS A 263 14.40 5.97 -12.29
N ILE A 264 14.00 5.35 -11.17
CA ILE A 264 14.51 4.07 -10.67
C ILE A 264 13.73 2.89 -11.26
N LEU A 265 12.40 2.99 -11.32
CA LEU A 265 11.51 1.87 -11.65
C LEU A 265 11.04 1.84 -13.11
N LYS A 266 11.46 2.79 -13.96
CA LYS A 266 11.16 2.73 -15.38
C LYS A 266 11.78 1.48 -16.01
N LEU A 267 10.96 0.73 -16.75
CA LEU A 267 11.41 -0.44 -17.52
C LEU A 267 11.50 -0.14 -19.02
N ASP A 268 10.98 1.01 -19.46
CA ASP A 268 11.20 1.59 -20.79
C ASP A 268 11.17 3.12 -20.76
N GLU A 269 11.49 3.76 -21.89
CA GLU A 269 11.57 5.23 -22.01
C GLU A 269 10.22 5.95 -21.90
N LYS A 270 9.12 5.23 -22.04
CA LYS A 270 7.75 5.80 -22.01
C LYS A 270 7.04 5.48 -20.70
N ALA A 271 7.74 4.87 -19.75
CA ALA A 271 7.30 4.76 -18.37
C ALA A 271 6.92 6.14 -17.83
N LYS A 272 5.87 6.19 -17.04
CA LYS A 272 5.33 7.46 -16.53
C LYS A 272 4.49 7.23 -15.29
N TRP A 273 4.27 8.30 -14.55
CA TRP A 273 3.13 8.40 -13.65
C TRP A 273 2.17 9.48 -14.15
N VAL A 274 0.91 9.37 -13.77
CA VAL A 274 -0.12 10.37 -14.08
C VAL A 274 -0.91 10.72 -12.83
N LYS A 275 -1.46 11.92 -12.81
CA LYS A 275 -2.31 12.44 -11.74
C LYS A 275 -3.62 12.95 -12.31
N GLU A 276 -4.72 12.64 -11.64
CA GLU A 276 -6.07 13.18 -11.88
C GLU A 276 -6.64 13.83 -10.60
#